data_AF-A0AAV9ANJ1-F1
#
_entry.id   AF-A0AAV9ANJ1-F1
#
_cell.length_a   1.000
_cell.length_b   1.000
_cell.length_c   1.000
_cell.angle_alpha   90.00
_cell.angle_beta   90.00
_cell.angle_gamma   90.00
#
_symmetry.space_group_name_H-M   'P 1'
#
loop_
_entity.id
_entity.type
_entity.pdbx_description
1 polymer ?
#
loop_
_entity_poly.entity_id
_entity_poly.type
_entity_poly.pdbx_seq_one_letter_code
_entity_poly.pdbx_strand_id
1 'polypeptide(L)'
;MENVLFGRNISRQYDLKGATYSRFVTDSDDPKAVFLDENFIKDMGSSPFYVDGKTKHLLQRAVWNDTAFLTLINVMDYSLLLGVDKQRHELVFGIIDYLRQYTWDKQLETWVKSSLVVPKNVTPTIVSPKEYKKRFRTYMSQYFLTVPDDWSSSEKCLDPCNFCCSNQFSQLNTTHQSKKSDMAIIPSNNTG
;
A
#
# COMPACT_ATOMS: atom_id res chain seq x y z
N MET A 1 -5.23 -1.95 -22.88
CA MET A 1 -4.67 -1.75 -21.54
C MET A 1 -3.77 -0.52 -21.61
N GLU A 2 -3.83 0.36 -20.60
CA GLU A 2 -2.96 1.55 -20.57
C GLU A 2 -1.52 1.17 -20.29
N ASN A 3 -0.57 1.94 -20.83
CA ASN A 3 0.84 1.81 -20.47
C ASN A 3 1.12 2.66 -19.23
N VAL A 4 1.31 1.98 -18.09
CA VAL A 4 1.55 2.59 -16.77
C VAL A 4 2.71 3.60 -16.79
N LEU A 5 3.73 3.35 -17.60
CA LEU A 5 4.96 4.15 -17.65
C LEU A 5 5.01 5.11 -18.84
N PHE A 6 3.90 5.31 -19.56
CA PHE A 6 3.88 6.14 -20.76
C PHE A 6 4.25 7.60 -20.46
N GLY A 7 5.09 8.19 -21.31
CA GLY A 7 5.49 9.61 -21.21
C GLY A 7 6.41 9.95 -20.03
N ARG A 8 6.93 8.95 -19.31
CA ARG A 8 7.81 9.11 -18.14
C ARG A 8 9.25 8.74 -18.49
N ASN A 9 10.22 9.41 -17.88
CA ASN A 9 11.62 9.06 -18.02
C ASN A 9 12.05 8.16 -16.85
N ILE A 10 11.82 6.86 -17.03
CA ILE A 10 12.00 5.88 -15.96
C ILE A 10 13.49 5.55 -15.81
N SER A 11 14.05 5.98 -14.69
CA SER A 11 15.44 5.73 -14.31
C SER A 11 15.65 4.34 -13.70
N ARG A 12 14.61 3.77 -13.11
CA ARG A 12 14.61 2.43 -12.51
C ARG A 12 13.19 1.90 -12.47
N GLN A 13 13.01 0.62 -12.77
CA GLN A 13 11.71 -0.04 -12.75
C GLN A 13 11.76 -1.38 -12.02
N TYR A 14 10.66 -1.74 -11.37
CA TYR A 14 10.55 -2.95 -10.58
C TYR A 14 9.24 -3.70 -10.85
N ASP A 15 9.32 -5.04 -10.86
CA ASP A 15 8.19 -5.96 -10.77
C ASP A 15 8.16 -6.57 -9.37
N LEU A 16 7.19 -6.16 -8.56
CA LEU A 16 7.11 -6.51 -7.14
C LEU A 16 5.93 -7.47 -6.88
N LYS A 17 6.20 -8.64 -6.31
CA LYS A 17 5.18 -9.66 -5.96
C LYS A 17 5.02 -9.90 -4.46
N GLY A 18 5.86 -9.25 -3.66
CA GLY A 18 6.02 -9.49 -2.23
C GLY A 18 6.67 -10.82 -1.89
N ALA A 19 7.55 -11.35 -2.74
CA ALA A 19 8.24 -12.62 -2.51
C ALA A 19 9.74 -12.48 -2.79
N THR A 20 10.58 -13.00 -1.90
CA THR A 20 12.04 -12.85 -2.00
C THR A 20 12.75 -14.04 -2.63
N TYR A 21 12.17 -15.25 -2.58
CA TYR A 21 12.80 -16.44 -3.14
C TYR A 21 12.88 -16.36 -4.68
N SER A 22 14.08 -16.54 -5.23
CA SER A 22 14.36 -16.48 -6.68
C SER A 22 13.92 -15.17 -7.35
N ARG A 23 13.93 -14.05 -6.60
CA ARG A 23 13.48 -12.73 -7.09
C ARG A 23 14.60 -11.69 -7.03
N PHE A 24 15.76 -12.08 -7.56
CA PHE A 24 16.92 -11.22 -7.73
C PHE A 24 17.39 -11.27 -9.19
N VAL A 25 17.66 -10.10 -9.75
CA VAL A 25 18.30 -9.93 -11.06
C VAL A 25 19.70 -9.38 -10.81
N THR A 26 20.71 -10.05 -11.36
CA THR A 26 22.09 -9.53 -11.34
C THR A 26 22.14 -8.23 -12.12
N ASP A 27 22.84 -7.24 -11.57
CA ASP A 27 22.96 -5.93 -12.22
C ASP A 27 23.43 -6.10 -13.66
N SER A 28 22.56 -5.68 -14.57
CA SER A 28 22.82 -5.62 -16.00
C SER A 28 22.99 -4.16 -16.39
N ASP A 29 23.92 -3.87 -17.29
CA ASP A 29 24.07 -2.54 -17.89
C ASP A 29 22.89 -2.14 -18.80
N ASP A 30 21.85 -2.98 -18.91
CA ASP A 30 20.65 -2.68 -19.67
C ASP A 30 19.81 -1.59 -18.97
N PRO A 31 19.65 -0.39 -19.56
CA PRO A 31 18.80 0.65 -19.01
C PRO A 31 17.31 0.27 -18.97
N LYS A 32 16.91 -0.79 -19.67
CA LYS A 32 15.54 -1.34 -19.68
C LYS A 32 15.37 -2.56 -18.76
N ALA A 33 16.37 -2.87 -17.93
CA ALA A 33 16.26 -3.97 -16.98
C ALA A 33 15.06 -3.77 -16.05
N VAL A 34 14.31 -4.86 -15.80
CA VAL A 34 13.23 -4.88 -14.81
C VAL A 34 13.77 -5.58 -13.57
N PHE A 35 13.90 -4.82 -12.48
CA PHE A 35 14.39 -5.34 -11.21
C PHE A 35 13.25 -5.99 -10.41
N LEU A 36 13.59 -6.86 -9.46
CA LEU A 36 12.60 -7.63 -8.71
C LEU A 36 12.61 -7.27 -7.22
N ASP A 37 11.81 -8.00 -6.45
CA ASP A 37 11.60 -7.79 -5.03
C ASP A 37 12.90 -7.69 -4.19
N GLU A 38 13.91 -8.53 -4.45
CA GLU A 38 15.15 -8.50 -3.66
C GLU A 38 16.05 -7.30 -4.04
N ASN A 39 16.08 -6.93 -5.33
CA ASN A 39 16.77 -5.72 -5.77
C ASN A 39 16.15 -4.49 -5.12
N PHE A 40 14.82 -4.42 -5.08
CA PHE A 40 14.10 -3.32 -4.45
C PHE A 40 14.43 -3.17 -2.96
N ILE A 41 14.51 -4.28 -2.22
CA ILE A 41 14.91 -4.26 -0.80
C ILE A 41 16.33 -3.70 -0.64
N LYS A 42 17.27 -4.17 -1.47
CA LYS A 42 18.67 -3.69 -1.44
C LYS A 42 18.73 -2.19 -1.74
N ASP A 43 18.04 -1.76 -2.79
CA ASP A 43 18.00 -0.35 -3.20
C ASP A 43 17.38 0.52 -2.11
N MET A 44 16.29 0.10 -1.48
CA MET A 44 15.65 0.84 -0.37
C MET A 44 16.49 0.85 0.91
N GLY A 45 17.35 -0.15 1.12
CA GLY A 45 18.32 -0.16 2.21
C GLY A 45 19.46 0.84 2.00
N SER A 46 19.89 1.06 0.75
CA SER A 46 20.97 1.99 0.41
C SER A 46 20.49 3.42 0.17
N SER A 47 19.36 3.60 -0.51
CA SER A 47 18.79 4.88 -0.90
C SER A 47 17.25 4.80 -0.93
N PRO A 48 16.59 4.94 0.23
CA PRO A 48 15.14 4.91 0.30
C PRO A 48 14.55 6.17 -0.36
N PHE A 49 13.45 5.99 -1.10
CA PHE A 49 12.55 7.09 -1.41
C PHE A 49 11.45 7.15 -0.34
N TYR A 50 10.97 8.36 -0.07
CA TYR A 50 9.90 8.60 0.88
C TYR A 50 8.68 9.15 0.15
N VAL A 51 7.50 8.72 0.58
CA VAL A 51 6.23 9.31 0.18
C VAL A 51 5.61 10.06 1.36
N ASP A 52 4.78 11.05 1.10
CA ASP A 52 3.97 11.73 2.13
C ASP A 52 2.92 10.78 2.72
N GLY A 53 2.47 11.05 3.95
CA GLY A 53 1.50 10.22 4.64
C GLY A 53 0.20 10.07 3.86
N LYS A 54 -0.29 11.16 3.26
CA LYS A 54 -1.51 11.16 2.43
C LYS A 54 -1.37 10.27 1.20
N THR A 55 -0.29 10.38 0.42
CA THR A 55 -0.07 9.50 -0.74
C THR A 55 0.11 8.05 -0.32
N LYS A 56 0.81 7.77 0.80
CA LYS A 56 0.92 6.40 1.32
C LYS A 56 -0.45 5.79 1.63
N HIS A 57 -1.34 6.56 2.26
CA HIS A 57 -2.70 6.12 2.54
C HIS A 57 -3.50 5.86 1.26
N LEU A 58 -3.36 6.72 0.25
CA LEU A 58 -4.00 6.53 -1.06
C LEU A 58 -3.49 5.26 -1.75
N LEU A 59 -2.17 5.05 -1.78
CA LEU A 59 -1.52 3.83 -2.30
C LEU A 59 -2.04 2.59 -1.57
N GLN A 60 -2.02 2.59 -0.24
CA GLN A 60 -2.48 1.46 0.57
C GLN A 60 -3.96 1.15 0.31
N ARG A 61 -4.80 2.18 0.18
CA ARG A 61 -6.23 2.00 -0.12
C ARG A 61 -6.45 1.45 -1.52
N ALA A 62 -5.73 1.95 -2.53
CA ALA A 62 -5.79 1.44 -3.89
C ALA A 62 -5.38 -0.03 -3.95
N VAL A 63 -4.19 -0.36 -3.42
CA VAL A 63 -3.69 -1.74 -3.33
C VAL A 63 -4.67 -2.62 -2.55
N TRP A 64 -5.26 -2.13 -1.46
CA TRP A 64 -6.25 -2.89 -0.70
C TRP A 64 -7.48 -3.21 -1.55
N ASN A 65 -8.07 -2.23 -2.21
CA ASN A 65 -9.28 -2.43 -3.01
C ASN A 65 -9.03 -3.38 -4.19
N ASP A 66 -7.97 -3.14 -4.95
CA ASP A 66 -7.66 -3.92 -6.14
C ASP A 66 -7.37 -5.38 -5.77
N THR A 67 -6.54 -5.61 -4.75
CA THR A 67 -6.22 -6.98 -4.32
C THR A 67 -7.38 -7.69 -3.63
N ALA A 68 -8.35 -6.95 -3.06
CA ALA A 68 -9.60 -7.54 -2.58
C ALA A 68 -10.42 -8.08 -3.74
N PHE A 69 -10.54 -7.32 -4.83
CA PHE A 69 -11.20 -7.75 -6.06
C PHE A 69 -10.47 -8.93 -6.72
N LEU A 70 -9.14 -8.87 -6.88
CA LEU A 70 -8.36 -9.94 -7.49
C LEU A 70 -8.50 -11.26 -6.71
N THR A 71 -8.51 -11.20 -5.38
CA THR A 71 -8.76 -12.38 -4.55
C THR A 71 -10.18 -12.93 -4.72
N LEU A 72 -11.17 -12.06 -4.87
CA LEU A 72 -12.58 -12.46 -5.08
C LEU A 72 -12.74 -13.26 -6.37
N ILE A 73 -12.05 -12.87 -7.44
CA ILE A 73 -12.05 -13.57 -8.73
C ILE A 73 -10.97 -14.66 -8.83
N ASN A 74 -10.39 -15.08 -7.70
CA ASN A 74 -9.39 -16.15 -7.61
C ASN A 74 -8.14 -15.92 -8.49
N VAL A 75 -7.74 -14.66 -8.70
CA VAL A 75 -6.53 -14.27 -9.41
C VAL A 75 -5.37 -14.13 -8.42
N MET A 76 -4.24 -14.73 -8.78
CA MET A 76 -2.96 -14.65 -8.08
C MET A 76 -1.84 -14.36 -9.08
N ASP A 77 -0.59 -14.28 -8.61
CA ASP A 77 0.61 -14.00 -9.42
C ASP A 77 0.69 -12.64 -10.11
N TYR A 78 -0.21 -11.71 -9.77
CA TYR A 78 -0.13 -10.31 -10.18
C TYR A 78 1.05 -9.58 -9.52
N SER A 79 1.64 -8.62 -10.23
CA SER A 79 2.75 -7.78 -9.73
C SER A 79 2.32 -6.33 -9.58
N LEU A 80 3.00 -5.57 -8.71
CA LEU A 80 3.01 -4.12 -8.79
C LEU A 80 4.20 -3.71 -9.68
N LEU A 81 3.92 -3.14 -10.84
CA LEU A 81 4.93 -2.46 -11.63
C LEU A 81 5.19 -1.10 -10.99
N LEU A 82 6.44 -0.80 -10.67
CA LEU A 82 6.87 0.47 -10.09
C LEU A 82 7.95 1.09 -10.99
N GLY A 83 7.75 2.32 -11.43
CA GLY A 83 8.73 3.13 -12.13
C GLY A 83 9.14 4.35 -11.31
N VAL A 84 10.44 4.64 -11.32
CA VAL A 84 11.04 5.80 -10.65
C VAL A 84 11.49 6.81 -11.69
N ASP A 85 10.84 7.96 -11.74
CA ASP A 85 11.25 9.09 -12.58
C ASP A 85 12.07 10.08 -11.74
N LYS A 86 13.40 9.98 -11.85
CA LYS A 86 14.34 10.85 -11.11
C LYS A 86 14.33 12.30 -11.60
N GLN A 87 13.90 12.55 -12.84
CA GLN A 87 13.88 13.92 -13.39
C GLN A 87 12.66 14.68 -12.87
N ARG A 88 11.52 14.01 -12.75
CA ARG A 88 10.27 14.58 -12.23
C ARG A 88 10.08 14.41 -10.73
N HIS A 89 10.93 13.61 -10.08
CA HIS A 89 10.77 13.19 -8.69
C HIS A 89 9.42 12.50 -8.43
N GLU A 90 9.00 11.66 -9.37
CA GLU A 90 7.71 10.96 -9.32
C GLU A 90 7.90 9.45 -9.21
N LEU A 91 7.01 8.82 -8.44
CA LEU A 91 6.82 7.38 -8.44
C LEU A 91 5.55 7.05 -9.21
N VAL A 92 5.65 6.08 -10.11
CA VAL A 92 4.54 5.65 -10.96
C VAL A 92 4.34 4.18 -10.76
N PHE A 93 3.13 3.73 -10.48
CA PHE A 93 2.89 2.32 -10.26
C PHE A 93 1.51 1.87 -10.71
N GLY A 94 1.38 0.57 -10.95
CA GLY A 94 0.13 -0.07 -11.31
C GLY A 94 0.21 -1.58 -11.14
N ILE A 95 -0.91 -2.22 -10.82
CA ILE A 95 -0.97 -3.68 -10.78
C ILE A 95 -1.04 -4.21 -12.21
N ILE A 96 -0.18 -5.17 -12.56
CA ILE A 96 -0.09 -5.82 -13.87
C ILE A 96 -0.30 -7.34 -13.76
N ASP A 97 -0.35 -8.02 -14.90
CA ASP A 97 -0.48 -9.49 -15.02
C ASP A 97 -1.73 -10.10 -14.35
N TYR A 98 -2.81 -9.31 -14.25
CA TYR A 98 -4.06 -9.73 -13.60
C TYR A 98 -5.08 -10.42 -14.52
N LEU A 99 -4.78 -10.55 -15.82
CA LEU A 99 -5.74 -11.05 -16.82
C LEU A 99 -5.87 -12.59 -16.84
N ARG A 100 -4.87 -13.32 -16.34
CA ARG A 100 -4.92 -14.79 -16.33
C ARG A 100 -5.41 -15.27 -14.97
N GLN A 101 -6.62 -15.82 -14.95
CA GLN A 101 -7.08 -16.61 -13.80
C GLN A 101 -6.13 -17.79 -13.62
N TYR A 102 -5.79 -18.07 -12.36
CA TYR A 102 -4.97 -19.21 -12.03
C TYR A 102 -5.74 -20.49 -12.35
N THR A 103 -5.49 -21.05 -13.53
CA THR A 103 -5.87 -22.42 -13.85
C THR A 103 -4.89 -23.36 -13.13
N TRP A 104 -5.37 -24.53 -12.74
CA TRP A 104 -4.62 -25.52 -11.96
C TRP A 104 -3.37 -26.09 -12.69
N ASP A 105 -3.12 -25.66 -13.93
CA ASP A 105 -2.05 -26.09 -14.83
C ASP A 105 -0.64 -25.74 -14.32
N LYS A 106 -0.44 -24.56 -13.70
CA LYS A 106 0.85 -24.20 -13.09
C LYS A 106 1.14 -24.89 -11.76
N GLN A 107 0.08 -25.25 -11.01
CA GLN A 107 0.21 -25.98 -9.75
C GLN A 107 0.65 -27.41 -10.01
N LEU A 108 0.16 -28.01 -11.10
CA LEU A 108 0.59 -29.33 -11.54
C LEU A 108 2.08 -29.31 -11.94
N GLU A 109 2.52 -28.33 -12.73
CA GLU A 109 3.93 -28.21 -13.12
C GLU A 109 4.85 -27.98 -11.90
N THR A 110 4.38 -27.18 -10.94
CA THR A 110 5.11 -26.90 -9.70
C THR A 110 5.15 -28.11 -8.77
N TRP A 111 4.06 -28.85 -8.61
CA TRP A 111 4.01 -30.08 -7.80
C TRP A 111 4.88 -31.18 -8.42
N VAL A 112 4.83 -31.33 -9.75
CA VAL A 112 5.71 -32.26 -10.49
C VAL A 112 7.18 -31.91 -10.28
N LYS A 113 7.55 -30.63 -10.34
CA LYS A 113 8.94 -30.18 -10.13
C LYS A 113 9.39 -30.24 -8.67
N SER A 114 8.51 -29.91 -7.72
CA SER A 114 8.84 -29.91 -6.29
C SER A 114 8.87 -31.31 -5.67
N SER A 115 8.04 -32.25 -6.16
CA SER A 115 8.06 -33.66 -5.74
C SER A 115 9.34 -34.40 -6.16
N LEU A 116 10.10 -33.87 -7.12
CA LEU A 116 11.30 -34.54 -7.65
C LEU A 116 12.62 -33.94 -7.12
N VAL A 117 12.62 -32.69 -6.61
CA VAL A 117 13.86 -31.92 -6.38
C VAL A 117 13.96 -31.26 -5.00
N VAL A 118 12.89 -31.16 -4.20
CA VAL A 118 12.91 -30.34 -2.95
C VAL A 118 12.91 -31.21 -1.68
N PRO A 119 13.85 -30.99 -0.73
CA PRO A 119 13.86 -31.67 0.58
C PRO A 119 12.61 -31.34 1.40
N LYS A 120 12.11 -32.32 2.17
CA LYS A 120 10.82 -32.34 2.91
C LYS A 120 10.55 -31.21 3.92
N ASN A 121 11.47 -30.25 4.13
CA ASN A 121 11.39 -29.22 5.17
C ASN A 121 11.17 -27.79 4.65
N VAL A 122 11.01 -27.58 3.34
CA VAL A 122 10.66 -26.26 2.78
C VAL A 122 9.18 -26.27 2.45
N THR A 123 8.39 -25.46 3.16
CA THR A 123 6.96 -25.31 2.87
C THR A 123 6.82 -24.81 1.43
N PRO A 124 6.11 -25.54 0.55
CA PRO A 124 5.98 -25.14 -0.84
C PRO A 124 5.30 -23.77 -0.89
N THR A 125 5.84 -22.88 -1.73
CA THR A 125 5.36 -21.51 -1.97
C THR A 125 4.01 -21.49 -2.72
N ILE A 126 3.16 -22.48 -2.48
CA ILE A 126 1.81 -22.59 -3.04
C ILE A 126 0.90 -21.84 -2.08
N VAL A 127 0.79 -20.56 -2.36
CA VAL A 127 0.10 -19.60 -1.52
C VAL A 127 -1.32 -19.45 -2.07
N SER A 128 -2.33 -19.83 -1.28
CA SER A 128 -3.74 -19.58 -1.65
C SER A 128 -3.95 -18.10 -2.03
N PRO A 129 -4.92 -17.74 -2.89
CA PRO A 129 -5.13 -16.32 -3.25
C PRO A 129 -5.26 -15.39 -2.05
N LYS A 130 -5.87 -15.88 -0.96
CA LYS A 130 -5.98 -15.16 0.32
C LYS A 130 -4.64 -14.85 0.95
N GLU A 131 -3.74 -15.84 1.00
CA GLU A 131 -2.40 -15.67 1.54
C GLU A 131 -1.52 -14.85 0.59
N TYR A 132 -1.70 -14.95 -0.73
CA TYR A 132 -0.96 -14.19 -1.73
C TYR A 132 -1.25 -12.71 -1.55
N LYS A 133 -2.54 -12.37 -1.45
CA LYS A 133 -3.00 -11.02 -1.11
C LYS A 133 -2.39 -10.51 0.18
N LYS A 134 -2.39 -11.32 1.25
CA LYS A 134 -1.85 -10.92 2.56
C LYS A 134 -0.36 -10.58 2.42
N ARG A 135 0.41 -11.48 1.82
CA ARG A 135 1.84 -11.29 1.56
C ARG A 135 2.11 -10.03 0.74
N PHE A 136 1.43 -9.87 -0.39
CA PHE A 136 1.56 -8.72 -1.27
C PHE A 136 1.30 -7.40 -0.53
N ARG A 137 0.20 -7.31 0.23
CA ARG A 137 -0.14 -6.11 1.01
C ARG A 137 0.88 -5.80 2.09
N THR A 138 1.34 -6.81 2.82
CA THR A 138 2.37 -6.64 3.86
C THR A 138 3.65 -6.07 3.26
N TYR A 139 4.09 -6.61 2.12
CA TYR A 139 5.28 -6.13 1.42
C TYR A 139 5.13 -4.66 1.00
N MET A 140 4.04 -4.28 0.32
CA MET A 140 3.84 -2.89 -0.10
C MET A 140 3.74 -1.94 1.09
N SER A 141 3.11 -2.34 2.18
CA SER A 141 3.03 -1.50 3.37
C SER A 141 4.38 -1.31 4.07
N GLN A 142 5.26 -2.30 4.01
CA GLN A 142 6.55 -2.29 4.69
C GLN A 142 7.58 -1.44 3.96
N TYR A 143 7.66 -1.55 2.63
CA TYR A 143 8.76 -0.95 1.87
C TYR A 143 8.44 0.40 1.25
N PHE A 144 7.16 0.80 1.15
CA PHE A 144 6.81 2.19 0.84
C PHE A 144 6.85 3.02 2.12
N LEU A 145 8.02 3.62 2.37
CA LEU A 145 8.31 4.39 3.57
C LEU A 145 7.65 5.77 3.53
N THR A 146 7.21 6.23 4.70
CA THR A 146 6.66 7.58 4.88
C THR A 146 7.54 8.39 5.79
N VAL A 147 7.67 9.68 5.47
CA VAL A 147 8.11 10.67 6.46
C VAL A 147 6.89 11.10 7.29
N PRO A 148 7.05 11.37 8.59
CA PRO A 148 6.02 12.05 9.37
C PRO A 148 5.69 13.41 8.74
N ASP A 149 4.42 13.69 8.53
CA ASP A 149 3.94 14.92 7.88
C ASP A 149 4.17 16.18 8.74
N ASP A 150 4.54 16.01 10.01
CA ASP A 150 4.67 17.07 11.01
C ASP A 150 6.11 17.20 11.53
N TRP A 151 6.92 18.01 10.85
CA TRP A 151 8.13 18.62 11.44
C TRP A 151 7.99 20.13 11.66
N SER A 152 6.91 20.76 11.18
CA SER A 152 6.72 22.21 11.19
C SER A 152 5.42 22.70 11.84
N SER A 153 4.64 21.85 12.48
CA SER A 153 3.39 22.25 13.17
C SER A 153 3.60 22.74 14.61
N SER A 154 4.84 23.10 14.98
CA SER A 154 5.18 23.76 16.24
C SER A 154 5.78 25.15 16.05
N GLU A 155 5.25 25.96 15.14
CA GLU A 155 5.18 27.41 15.36
C GLU A 155 3.74 27.84 15.10
N LYS A 156 2.91 27.76 16.14
CA LYS A 156 1.72 28.61 16.18
C LYS A 156 2.25 30.04 16.06
N CYS A 157 1.99 30.69 14.93
CA CYS A 157 2.25 32.11 14.75
C CYS A 157 1.60 32.84 15.93
N LEU A 158 2.40 33.40 16.84
CA LEU A 158 1.90 34.15 18.00
C LEU A 158 1.45 35.56 17.62
N ASP A 159 1.48 35.91 16.33
CA ASP A 159 1.02 37.19 15.82
C ASP A 159 -0.29 37.03 15.01
N PRO A 160 -1.27 37.94 15.19
CA PRO A 160 -2.54 37.90 14.48
C PRO A 160 -2.36 38.32 13.02
N CYS A 161 -1.92 37.40 12.16
CA CYS A 161 -1.95 37.59 10.72
C CYS A 161 -3.30 37.16 10.15
N ASN A 162 -4.10 38.14 9.71
CA ASN A 162 -5.41 37.92 9.07
C ASN A 162 -5.34 37.23 7.68
N PHE A 163 -4.16 36.84 7.21
CA PHE A 163 -3.98 36.25 5.88
C PHE A 163 -3.66 34.74 5.89
N CYS A 164 -3.22 34.17 7.02
CA CYS A 164 -2.72 32.79 7.05
C CYS A 164 -3.74 31.71 7.48
N CYS A 165 -4.89 32.09 8.07
CA CYS A 165 -5.82 31.13 8.70
C CYS A 165 -7.17 30.99 7.98
N SER A 166 -7.20 31.00 6.65
CA SER A 166 -8.48 30.94 5.93
C SER A 166 -8.96 29.54 5.54
N ASN A 167 -8.28 28.44 5.88
CA ASN A 167 -8.74 27.13 5.37
C ASN A 167 -8.30 25.88 6.14
N GLN A 168 -8.45 25.84 7.48
CA GLN A 168 -8.46 24.55 8.18
C GLN A 168 -9.46 24.50 9.35
N PHE A 169 -10.08 23.33 9.49
CA PHE A 169 -10.91 22.82 10.60
C PHE A 169 -12.40 23.17 10.61
N SER A 170 -13.17 22.36 9.88
CA SER A 170 -14.46 21.88 10.38
C SER A 170 -14.28 20.44 10.88
N GLN A 171 -14.10 20.29 12.19
CA GLN A 171 -14.62 19.22 13.05
C GLN A 171 -13.83 19.19 14.36
N LEU A 172 -14.48 19.55 15.48
CA LEU A 172 -14.21 18.99 16.80
C LEU A 172 -15.33 19.37 17.79
N ASN A 173 -16.20 18.38 18.03
CA ASN A 173 -16.74 17.93 19.32
C ASN A 173 -17.52 18.89 20.24
N THR A 174 -18.81 18.58 20.42
CA THR A 174 -19.54 18.83 21.67
C THR A 174 -19.40 17.64 22.62
N THR A 175 -18.79 17.91 23.77
CA THR A 175 -18.45 16.98 24.85
C THR A 175 -19.61 16.79 25.83
N HIS A 176 -19.78 15.57 26.32
CA HIS A 176 -20.54 15.22 27.52
C HIS A 176 -20.03 15.97 28.77
N GLN A 177 -20.94 16.55 29.57
CA GLN A 177 -20.77 16.73 31.01
C GLN A 177 -22.10 16.46 31.73
N SER A 178 -22.06 15.57 32.71
CA SER A 178 -23.14 15.28 33.66
C SER A 178 -22.81 15.92 35.00
N LYS A 179 -23.77 16.64 35.62
CA LYS A 179 -23.84 16.87 37.08
C LYS A 179 -25.30 17.11 37.50
N LYS A 180 -25.73 16.32 38.50
CA LYS A 180 -26.95 16.38 39.32
C LYS A 180 -27.11 17.75 40.03
N SER A 181 -28.33 18.24 40.20
CA SER A 181 -29.11 18.13 41.47
C SER A 181 -30.42 18.96 41.44
N ASP A 182 -31.37 18.50 42.27
CA ASP A 182 -32.45 19.25 42.95
C ASP A 182 -33.83 19.49 42.28
N MET A 183 -34.72 18.54 42.58
CA MET A 183 -35.99 18.66 43.33
C MET A 183 -36.92 19.88 43.15
N ALA A 184 -38.19 19.52 42.86
CA ALA A 184 -39.46 20.04 43.40
C ALA A 184 -40.39 20.84 42.46
N ILE A 185 -41.57 20.27 42.24
CA ILE A 185 -42.94 20.76 42.59
C ILE A 185 -43.98 20.42 41.50
N ILE A 186 -45.00 19.66 41.91
CA ILE A 186 -46.27 19.36 41.21
C ILE A 186 -47.23 20.56 41.42
N PRO A 187 -48.13 20.90 40.48
CA PRO A 187 -49.55 20.52 40.65
C PRO A 187 -50.15 20.00 39.32
N SER A 188 -50.79 18.82 39.29
CA SER A 188 -52.23 18.59 39.38
C SER A 188 -53.09 19.37 38.38
N ASN A 189 -53.74 18.66 37.46
CA ASN A 189 -55.20 18.65 37.18
C ASN A 189 -55.45 18.00 35.79
N ASN A 190 -56.19 16.89 35.72
CA ASN A 190 -57.65 16.82 35.46
C ASN A 190 -57.97 17.26 34.01
N THR A 191 -58.65 16.53 33.13
CA THR A 191 -59.79 15.59 33.21
C THR A 191 -60.00 15.02 31.80
N GLY A 192 -60.54 13.80 31.67
CA GLY A 192 -61.15 13.31 30.43
C GLY A 192 -60.96 11.82 30.23
#